data_AF-A0A8H5QID8-F1
#
_entry.id   AF-A0A8H5QID8-F1
#
_cell.length_a   1.000
_cell.length_b   1.000
_cell.length_c   1.000
_cell.angle_alpha   90.00
_cell.angle_beta   90.00
_cell.angle_gamma   90.00
#
_symmetry.space_group_name_H-M   'P 1'
#
loop_
_entity.id
_entity.type
_entity.pdbx_description
1 polymer ?
#
loop_
_entity_poly.entity_id
_entity_poly.type
_entity_poly.pdbx_seq_one_letter_code
_entity_poly.pdbx_strand_id
1 'polypeptide(L)'
;MRLLPTSWLGVFLQRSCKDRGIRTSLSSFEQDDGELIQHASDAHDRNPTYLEGLRLVNGNPLFDPQGQQWIRSRTGSTISSNILDKYRLPYPRSTRPPLSTDNHKILKLPDCQIVEELAARVCSSAQSLVFPLLSLNRFMTRSLPLAYASATQQHAISAKCCVYGVLLLSDIFGLDSGNEMLEISCWCQRYALEIEGSIPVILHDMEVDGLESLMMLMIFKYFKGDLESALFLVSVTSRFLIQLGAHLCPSSSGAYDKHNDTHHMRDLFWVCYCIDKDLAHRTGQLPTINDDHCDLTLPPNYVQMQSNNILSSIPCSSRTSHTVPLYPWDIRLSVIKSKIYNDLHSISASRLSETELLRRIRHLDEDLEAWRVTLPSDHRPTLSFLEQTPVDSHTNTQAIMLRLSYHHCIILIHQARCRVFQSDQPIDGLIDDGHRINFQILIDASRSILIYLEKALPVLAHECFWVIIFYPMTAISTIFSVALLDKRSDPWNERSKLLQGFARLIKQIPIKRLTVAEISHLKIIDEVVEEMSRLVELVPQAGIFSP
;
A
#
# COMPACT_ATOMS: atom_id res chain seq x y z
N MET A 1 -24.56 7.81 44.82
CA MET A 1 -24.94 7.60 46.24
C MET A 1 -24.31 6.28 46.68
N ARG A 2 -23.25 6.38 47.51
CA ARG A 2 -22.61 5.35 48.34
C ARG A 2 -21.99 4.11 47.64
N LEU A 3 -20.83 3.57 48.03
CA LEU A 3 -19.75 3.91 48.96
C LEU A 3 -18.58 2.94 48.64
N LEU A 4 -17.36 3.47 48.68
CA LEU A 4 -16.02 2.84 48.73
C LEU A 4 -15.90 1.72 49.82
N PRO A 5 -14.84 0.87 49.93
CA PRO A 5 -13.44 1.34 49.90
C PRO A 5 -12.24 0.40 49.58
N THR A 6 -11.12 1.04 49.23
CA THR A 6 -9.69 0.87 49.66
C THR A 6 -9.12 -0.55 49.89
N SER A 7 -7.93 -0.94 49.43
CA SER A 7 -6.59 -0.46 49.87
C SER A 7 -5.56 -1.46 49.30
N TRP A 8 -4.54 -1.01 48.56
CA TRP A 8 -3.13 -0.83 48.97
C TRP A 8 -2.27 -2.09 49.17
N LEU A 9 -1.11 -2.07 48.49
CA LEU A 9 0.19 -2.75 48.78
C LEU A 9 0.22 -4.28 48.60
N GLY A 10 1.27 -4.91 48.07
CA GLY A 10 2.64 -4.50 47.81
C GLY A 10 3.57 -5.71 47.94
N VAL A 11 4.46 -5.88 46.95
CA VAL A 11 5.92 -5.99 47.17
C VAL A 11 6.45 -7.31 47.80
N PHE A 12 7.12 -8.07 46.91
CA PHE A 12 8.45 -8.71 47.07
C PHE A 12 8.66 -10.10 47.72
N LEU A 13 9.66 -10.78 47.13
CA LEU A 13 10.57 -11.85 47.60
C LEU A 13 10.09 -13.32 47.48
N GLN A 14 10.70 -14.21 46.68
CA GLN A 14 12.09 -14.70 46.51
C GLN A 14 12.43 -15.91 47.42
N ARG A 15 13.13 -16.89 46.81
CA ARG A 15 13.78 -18.14 47.34
C ARG A 15 12.89 -19.40 47.32
N SER A 16 13.34 -20.61 46.98
CA SER A 16 14.68 -21.24 46.92
C SER A 16 14.52 -22.57 46.13
N CYS A 17 15.32 -22.91 45.11
CA CYS A 17 16.61 -23.64 45.12
C CYS A 17 16.55 -25.20 45.05
N LYS A 18 17.49 -25.76 44.25
CA LYS A 18 17.96 -27.15 44.06
C LYS A 18 17.20 -28.02 43.03
N ASP A 19 17.84 -28.78 42.13
CA ASP A 19 19.17 -29.38 42.16
C ASP A 19 19.64 -29.89 40.77
N ARG A 20 20.98 -29.98 40.58
CA ARG A 20 21.76 -30.77 39.57
C ARG A 20 21.72 -30.29 38.10
N GLY A 21 22.81 -29.94 37.41
CA GLY A 21 24.24 -30.23 37.58
C GLY A 21 24.72 -31.11 36.43
N ILE A 22 25.44 -30.55 35.45
CA ILE A 22 26.61 -31.12 34.75
C ILE A 22 27.33 -29.97 34.03
N ARG A 23 28.61 -29.81 34.37
CA ARG A 23 29.58 -28.91 33.74
C ARG A 23 30.14 -29.59 32.49
N THR A 24 30.32 -28.85 31.41
CA THR A 24 31.47 -29.00 30.53
C THR A 24 32.06 -27.62 30.25
N SER A 25 33.35 -27.52 30.53
CA SER A 25 34.20 -26.35 30.44
C SER A 25 34.75 -26.20 29.02
N LEU A 26 34.66 -25.00 28.44
CA LEU A 26 35.64 -24.50 27.48
C LEU A 26 35.85 -23.02 27.76
N SER A 27 37.12 -22.68 27.94
CA SER A 27 37.65 -21.46 28.51
C SER A 27 37.85 -20.34 27.49
N SER A 28 37.50 -19.12 27.92
CA SER A 28 38.23 -17.86 27.70
C SER A 28 38.72 -17.50 26.30
N PHE A 29 37.98 -16.58 25.66
CA PHE A 29 38.58 -15.41 25.01
C PHE A 29 37.70 -14.21 25.38
N GLU A 30 38.16 -13.42 26.36
CA GLU A 30 37.70 -12.05 26.55
C GLU A 30 38.36 -11.20 25.46
N GLN A 31 37.55 -10.56 24.63
CA GLN A 31 37.99 -9.43 23.83
C GLN A 31 36.86 -8.37 23.86
N ASP A 32 37.31 -7.16 24.15
CA ASP A 32 36.58 -5.91 24.34
C ASP A 32 35.59 -5.64 23.19
N ASP A 33 34.29 -5.74 23.44
CA ASP A 33 33.21 -5.22 22.59
C ASP A 33 32.19 -4.52 23.49
N GLY A 34 32.57 -3.33 23.96
CA GLY A 34 31.63 -2.34 24.48
C GLY A 34 30.91 -1.66 23.33
N GLU A 35 29.57 -1.63 23.41
CA GLU A 35 28.66 -0.87 22.53
C GLU A 35 28.52 -1.36 21.09
N LEU A 36 27.99 -2.57 20.88
CA LEU A 36 27.17 -2.86 19.71
C LEU A 36 26.22 -4.02 20.07
N ILE A 37 24.96 -3.90 19.67
CA ILE A 37 23.89 -4.89 19.79
C ILE A 37 23.08 -4.82 21.11
N GLN A 38 22.23 -3.80 21.20
CA GLN A 38 21.02 -3.83 22.04
C GLN A 38 19.75 -3.36 21.30
N HIS A 39 19.75 -3.39 19.97
CA HIS A 39 18.60 -2.93 19.15
C HIS A 39 17.75 -4.04 18.51
N ALA A 40 18.09 -5.32 18.70
CA ALA A 40 17.40 -6.42 18.01
C ALA A 40 16.21 -7.01 18.78
N SER A 41 16.01 -6.68 20.06
CA SER A 41 15.05 -7.39 20.93
C SER A 41 13.61 -6.83 20.93
N ASP A 42 13.37 -5.62 20.41
CA ASP A 42 12.04 -4.97 20.49
C ASP A 42 11.25 -5.00 19.17
N ALA A 43 11.75 -5.71 18.15
CA ALA A 43 11.17 -5.73 16.81
C ALA A 43 10.08 -6.79 16.60
N HIS A 44 9.81 -7.66 17.58
CA HIS A 44 9.01 -8.87 17.39
C HIS A 44 7.50 -8.75 17.65
N ASP A 45 7.00 -7.57 18.03
CA ASP A 45 5.58 -7.39 18.38
C ASP A 45 4.93 -6.16 17.74
N ARG A 46 5.54 -5.63 16.66
CA ARG A 46 4.99 -4.49 15.92
C ARG A 46 4.16 -4.98 14.75
N ASN A 47 2.86 -4.74 14.80
CA ASN A 47 2.01 -4.83 13.62
C ASN A 47 1.95 -3.44 12.98
N PRO A 48 2.58 -3.24 11.82
CA PRO A 48 2.73 -1.95 11.20
C PRO A 48 1.39 -1.40 10.73
N THR A 49 1.14 -0.14 11.03
CA THR A 49 -0.01 0.60 10.49
C THR A 49 0.29 1.12 9.08
N TYR A 50 -0.75 1.49 8.33
CA TYR A 50 -0.61 2.22 7.06
C TYR A 50 0.32 3.46 7.16
N LEU A 51 0.43 4.04 8.36
CA LEU A 51 1.24 5.21 8.65
C LEU A 51 2.75 4.92 8.76
N GLU A 52 3.20 3.67 8.88
CA GLU A 52 4.64 3.37 8.99
C GLU A 52 5.41 3.66 7.71
N GLY A 53 4.72 3.54 6.59
CA GLY A 53 5.24 3.93 5.30
C GLY A 53 5.43 5.45 5.12
N LEU A 54 4.89 6.27 6.02
CA LEU A 54 4.91 7.71 5.87
C LEU A 54 6.30 8.28 6.17
N ARG A 55 6.92 8.86 5.15
CA ARG A 55 8.27 9.45 5.22
C ARG A 55 8.25 10.96 5.09
N LEU A 56 9.22 11.58 5.73
CA LEU A 56 9.56 12.98 5.54
C LEU A 56 10.25 13.16 4.18
N VAL A 57 10.30 14.38 3.64
CA VAL A 57 10.94 14.62 2.33
C VAL A 57 12.43 14.30 2.32
N ASN A 58 13.09 14.31 3.47
CA ASN A 58 14.48 13.87 3.56
C ASN A 58 14.64 12.34 3.50
N GLY A 59 13.57 11.56 3.59
CA GLY A 59 13.57 10.10 3.54
C GLY A 59 13.48 9.40 4.90
N ASN A 60 13.63 10.14 6.01
CA ASN A 60 13.48 9.59 7.35
C ASN A 60 12.01 9.21 7.61
N PRO A 61 11.72 8.05 8.25
CA PRO A 61 10.35 7.71 8.61
C PRO A 61 9.81 8.71 9.64
N LEU A 62 8.56 9.15 9.44
CA LEU A 62 7.98 10.26 10.22
C LEU A 62 7.95 9.98 11.72
N PHE A 63 7.55 8.77 12.11
CA PHE A 63 7.31 8.40 13.52
C PHE A 63 8.53 7.73 14.20
N ASP A 64 9.58 7.44 13.44
CA ASP A 64 10.80 6.81 13.97
C ASP A 64 11.68 7.80 14.74
N PRO A 65 12.56 7.32 15.64
CA PRO A 65 13.45 8.18 16.43
C PRO A 65 14.25 9.17 15.58
N GLN A 66 14.74 8.73 14.42
CA GLN A 66 15.49 9.59 13.49
C GLN A 66 14.63 10.71 12.90
N GLY A 67 13.38 10.42 12.52
CA GLY A 67 12.43 11.43 12.05
C GLY A 67 12.06 12.43 13.14
N GLN A 68 11.82 11.95 14.36
CA GLN A 68 11.49 12.79 15.51
C GLN A 68 12.66 13.70 15.92
N GLN A 69 13.88 13.19 15.90
CA GLN A 69 15.07 13.99 16.16
C GLN A 69 15.26 15.09 15.10
N TRP A 70 15.04 14.75 13.83
CA TRP A 70 15.08 15.73 12.75
C TRP A 70 14.02 16.82 12.92
N ILE A 71 12.76 16.47 13.25
CA ILE A 71 11.69 17.44 13.54
C ILE A 71 12.08 18.35 14.70
N ARG A 72 12.63 17.79 15.77
CA ARG A 72 13.09 18.53 16.95
C ARG A 72 14.18 19.54 16.63
N SER A 73 15.10 19.20 15.73
CA SER A 73 16.15 20.12 15.29
C SER A 73 15.61 21.38 14.60
N ARG A 74 14.40 21.32 14.02
CA ARG A 74 13.77 22.43 13.28
C ARG A 74 12.76 23.22 14.10
N THR A 75 12.04 22.54 14.99
CA THR A 75 10.89 23.11 15.72
C THR A 75 11.15 23.28 17.22
N GLY A 76 12.21 22.67 17.76
CA GLY A 76 12.44 22.56 19.20
C GLY A 76 11.51 21.56 19.92
N SER A 77 10.57 20.94 19.20
CA SER A 77 9.54 20.03 19.73
C SER A 77 9.46 18.74 18.90
N THR A 78 8.73 17.75 19.39
CA THR A 78 8.48 16.48 18.68
C THR A 78 6.98 16.25 18.54
N ILE A 79 6.59 15.24 17.77
CA ILE A 79 5.22 14.72 17.80
C ILE A 79 4.93 14.23 19.22
N SER A 80 3.73 14.53 19.71
CA SER A 80 3.24 14.10 21.02
C SER A 80 3.39 12.60 21.25
N SER A 81 3.88 12.22 22.44
CA SER A 81 4.06 10.82 22.83
C SER A 81 2.75 10.04 22.74
N ASN A 82 1.61 10.66 23.04
CA ASN A 82 0.29 10.00 22.93
C ASN A 82 -0.03 9.54 21.50
N ILE A 83 0.39 10.30 20.49
CA ILE A 83 0.20 9.93 19.08
C ILE A 83 1.18 8.82 18.71
N LEU A 84 2.44 8.93 19.14
CA LEU A 84 3.46 7.91 18.91
C LEU A 84 3.09 6.57 19.57
N ASP A 85 2.51 6.60 20.76
CA ASP A 85 2.07 5.41 21.48
C ASP A 85 0.86 4.77 20.79
N LYS A 86 -0.13 5.57 20.37
CA LYS A 86 -1.27 5.08 19.57
C LYS A 86 -0.84 4.47 18.23
N TYR A 87 0.18 5.05 17.60
CA TYR A 87 0.77 4.55 16.37
C TYR A 87 1.55 3.24 16.58
N ARG A 88 2.25 3.09 17.71
CA ARG A 88 3.02 1.89 18.08
C ARG A 88 2.15 0.74 18.56
N LEU A 89 0.93 1.01 19.00
CA LEU A 89 -0.01 -0.04 19.34
C LEU A 89 -0.34 -0.85 18.08
N PRO A 90 -0.39 -2.19 18.16
CA PRO A 90 -0.93 -3.00 17.09
C PRO A 90 -2.28 -2.40 16.70
N TYR A 91 -2.43 -2.04 15.44
CA TYR A 91 -3.71 -1.59 14.92
C TYR A 91 -4.76 -2.57 15.44
N PRO A 92 -5.87 -2.12 16.07
CA PRO A 92 -6.93 -3.02 16.48
C PRO A 92 -7.49 -3.58 15.19
N ARG A 93 -6.89 -4.68 14.73
CA ARG A 93 -7.51 -5.57 13.78
C ARG A 93 -8.89 -5.84 14.39
N SER A 94 -9.85 -6.20 13.56
CA SER A 94 -10.99 -6.98 14.06
C SER A 94 -10.50 -8.37 14.53
N THR A 95 -9.44 -8.43 15.34
CA THR A 95 -8.88 -9.57 16.01
C THR A 95 -9.52 -9.62 17.37
N ARG A 96 -10.60 -10.36 17.45
CA ARG A 96 -10.45 -11.53 18.29
C ARG A 96 -9.78 -12.59 17.41
N PRO A 97 -8.57 -13.07 17.73
CA PRO A 97 -8.27 -14.45 17.40
C PRO A 97 -9.48 -15.25 17.89
N PRO A 98 -10.04 -16.21 17.13
CA PRO A 98 -10.95 -17.15 17.75
C PRO A 98 -10.21 -17.65 18.98
N LEU A 99 -10.81 -17.42 20.16
CA LEU A 99 -10.24 -17.86 21.41
C LEU A 99 -9.80 -19.31 21.20
N SER A 100 -8.71 -19.74 21.82
CA SER A 100 -8.33 -21.16 21.87
C SER A 100 -9.41 -22.09 22.44
N THR A 101 -10.60 -21.55 22.77
CA THR A 101 -11.83 -22.22 23.19
C THR A 101 -12.91 -22.26 22.11
N ASP A 102 -12.75 -21.64 20.93
CA ASP A 102 -13.63 -21.86 19.79
C ASP A 102 -13.25 -23.21 19.20
N ASN A 103 -13.81 -24.27 19.79
CA ASN A 103 -13.76 -25.64 19.29
C ASN A 103 -13.75 -25.61 17.77
N HIS A 104 -12.77 -26.27 17.16
CA HIS A 104 -12.57 -26.54 15.73
C HIS A 104 -13.88 -26.83 14.96
N LYS A 105 -14.75 -25.84 14.79
CA LYS A 105 -15.88 -25.90 13.89
C LYS A 105 -15.26 -25.76 12.53
N ILE A 106 -15.18 -26.89 11.84
CA ILE A 106 -14.83 -26.97 10.42
C ILE A 106 -15.58 -25.84 9.73
N LEU A 107 -14.84 -24.92 9.11
CA LEU A 107 -15.43 -23.84 8.36
C LEU A 107 -16.16 -24.44 7.16
N LYS A 108 -17.49 -24.50 7.25
CA LYS A 108 -18.30 -25.02 6.17
C LYS A 108 -18.29 -24.01 5.02
N LEU A 109 -18.09 -24.52 3.81
CA LEU A 109 -18.28 -23.72 2.61
C LEU A 109 -19.76 -23.33 2.48
N PRO A 110 -20.06 -22.15 1.90
CA PRO A 110 -21.42 -21.79 1.49
C PRO A 110 -21.99 -22.81 0.50
N ASP A 111 -23.26 -22.68 0.14
CA ASP A 111 -23.83 -23.50 -0.93
C ASP A 111 -23.05 -23.32 -2.25
N CYS A 112 -22.85 -24.41 -2.99
CA CYS A 112 -22.07 -24.41 -4.23
C CYS A 112 -22.66 -23.43 -5.25
N GLN A 113 -23.99 -23.34 -5.37
CA GLN A 113 -24.67 -22.45 -6.31
C GLN A 113 -24.37 -20.97 -5.98
N ILE A 114 -24.31 -20.63 -4.70
CA ILE A 114 -23.97 -19.27 -4.26
C ILE A 114 -22.55 -18.91 -4.70
N VAL A 115 -21.60 -19.83 -4.55
CA VAL A 115 -20.20 -19.61 -4.97
C VAL A 115 -20.09 -19.48 -6.49
N GLU A 116 -20.85 -20.26 -7.26
CA GLU A 116 -20.91 -20.14 -8.72
C GLU A 116 -21.38 -18.74 -9.15
N GLU A 117 -22.50 -18.29 -8.59
CA GLU A 117 -23.05 -16.97 -8.88
C GLU A 117 -22.09 -15.85 -8.47
N LEU A 118 -21.40 -15.99 -7.34
CA LEU A 118 -20.38 -15.04 -6.89
C LEU A 118 -19.18 -15.01 -7.83
N ALA A 119 -18.65 -16.16 -8.24
CA ALA A 119 -17.53 -16.24 -9.16
C ALA A 119 -17.85 -15.60 -10.51
N ALA A 120 -19.05 -15.85 -11.04
CA ALA A 120 -19.55 -15.21 -12.26
C ALA A 120 -19.66 -13.68 -12.11
N ARG A 121 -20.24 -13.21 -10.99
CA ARG A 121 -20.33 -11.77 -10.69
C ARG A 121 -18.96 -11.13 -10.54
N VAL A 122 -18.03 -11.75 -9.80
CA VAL A 122 -16.64 -11.28 -9.66
C VAL A 122 -16.02 -11.12 -11.04
N CYS A 123 -16.08 -12.15 -11.90
CA CYS A 123 -15.45 -12.12 -13.22
C CYS A 123 -16.13 -11.18 -14.24
N SER A 124 -17.38 -10.80 -13.99
CA SER A 124 -18.09 -9.79 -14.78
C SER A 124 -17.89 -8.37 -14.23
N SER A 125 -17.50 -8.20 -12.97
CA SER A 125 -17.32 -6.88 -12.35
C SER A 125 -16.30 -6.01 -13.10
N ALA A 126 -16.42 -4.68 -13.01
CA ALA A 126 -15.42 -3.77 -13.58
C ALA A 126 -14.04 -3.96 -12.91
N GLN A 127 -14.04 -4.33 -11.63
CA GLN A 127 -12.86 -4.61 -10.84
C GLN A 127 -12.06 -5.80 -11.38
N SER A 128 -12.70 -6.78 -12.02
CA SER A 128 -11.99 -7.91 -12.65
C SER A 128 -11.13 -7.53 -13.86
N LEU A 129 -11.35 -6.37 -14.46
CA LEU A 129 -10.43 -5.82 -15.46
C LEU A 129 -9.16 -5.28 -14.81
N VAL A 130 -9.27 -4.79 -13.59
CA VAL A 130 -8.15 -4.24 -12.81
C VAL A 130 -7.40 -5.39 -12.10
N PHE A 131 -8.14 -6.38 -11.62
CA PHE A 131 -7.63 -7.54 -10.90
C PHE A 131 -8.12 -8.84 -11.56
N PRO A 132 -7.55 -9.23 -12.71
CA PRO A 132 -7.87 -10.48 -13.43
C PRO A 132 -7.35 -11.73 -12.70
N LEU A 133 -7.79 -11.95 -11.46
CA LEU A 133 -7.20 -12.94 -10.55
C LEU A 133 -7.73 -14.37 -10.70
N LEU A 134 -8.84 -14.53 -11.42
CA LEU A 134 -9.55 -15.81 -11.52
C LEU A 134 -9.85 -16.15 -12.98
N SER A 135 -9.48 -17.37 -13.38
CA SER A 135 -9.98 -17.97 -14.62
C SER A 135 -11.34 -18.63 -14.36
N LEU A 136 -12.43 -17.97 -14.77
CA LEU A 136 -13.79 -18.46 -14.53
C LEU A 136 -14.01 -19.88 -15.09
N ASN A 137 -13.51 -20.14 -16.30
CA ASN A 137 -13.67 -21.45 -16.93
C ASN A 137 -12.99 -22.56 -16.12
N ARG A 138 -11.74 -22.33 -15.67
CA ARG A 138 -11.00 -23.29 -14.85
C ARG A 138 -11.67 -23.48 -13.49
N PHE A 139 -12.08 -22.38 -12.87
CA PHE A 139 -12.76 -22.39 -11.58
C PHE A 139 -14.03 -23.25 -11.62
N MET A 140 -14.90 -23.02 -12.61
CA MET A 140 -16.17 -23.74 -12.74
C MET A 140 -15.99 -25.22 -13.08
N THR A 141 -15.02 -25.54 -13.94
CA THR A 141 -14.85 -26.92 -14.44
C THR A 141 -14.01 -27.81 -13.54
N ARG A 142 -13.09 -27.24 -12.74
CA ARG A 142 -12.12 -27.99 -11.95
C ARG A 142 -12.12 -27.59 -10.48
N SER A 143 -11.83 -26.32 -10.18
CA SER A 143 -11.53 -25.88 -8.80
C SER A 143 -12.77 -26.01 -7.89
N LEU A 144 -13.93 -25.59 -8.37
CA LEU A 144 -15.16 -25.62 -7.60
C LEU A 144 -15.64 -27.06 -7.32
N PRO A 145 -15.78 -27.97 -8.31
CA PRO A 145 -16.13 -29.38 -8.02
C PRO A 145 -15.15 -30.05 -7.05
N LEU A 146 -13.85 -29.78 -7.20
CA LEU A 146 -12.81 -30.34 -6.33
C LEU A 146 -12.89 -29.79 -4.89
N ALA A 147 -13.27 -28.53 -4.71
CA ALA A 147 -13.43 -27.92 -3.39
C ALA A 147 -14.58 -28.54 -2.58
N TYR A 148 -15.66 -28.95 -3.25
CA TYR A 148 -16.83 -29.59 -2.63
C TYR A 148 -16.74 -31.12 -2.60
N ALA A 149 -15.72 -31.70 -3.23
CA ALA A 149 -15.44 -33.13 -3.16
C ALA A 149 -14.89 -33.55 -1.77
N SER A 150 -14.79 -34.86 -1.56
CA SER A 150 -14.24 -35.44 -0.31
C SER A 150 -12.83 -34.89 -0.02
N ALA A 151 -12.56 -34.55 1.25
CA ALA A 151 -11.30 -33.95 1.71
C ALA A 151 -10.05 -34.85 1.53
N THR A 152 -10.23 -36.07 1.02
CA THR A 152 -9.15 -37.04 0.74
C THR A 152 -8.56 -36.92 -0.67
N GLN A 153 -9.17 -36.09 -1.53
CA GLN A 153 -8.67 -35.89 -2.89
C GLN A 153 -7.43 -34.99 -2.90
N GLN A 154 -6.44 -35.36 -3.72
CA GLN A 154 -5.23 -34.58 -3.93
C GLN A 154 -5.59 -33.16 -4.41
N HIS A 155 -4.90 -32.14 -3.88
CA HIS A 155 -5.12 -30.72 -4.21
C HIS A 155 -6.48 -30.12 -3.80
N ALA A 156 -7.33 -30.86 -3.07
CA ALA A 156 -8.61 -30.35 -2.58
C ALA A 156 -8.45 -29.13 -1.64
N ILE A 157 -7.32 -29.01 -0.94
CA ILE A 157 -7.02 -27.85 -0.08
C ILE A 157 -6.84 -26.58 -0.92
N SER A 158 -6.01 -26.63 -1.96
CA SER A 158 -5.79 -25.50 -2.89
C SER A 158 -7.09 -25.05 -3.56
N ALA A 159 -7.92 -26.01 -3.99
CA ALA A 159 -9.24 -25.74 -4.55
C ALA A 159 -10.18 -25.03 -3.53
N LYS A 160 -10.23 -25.50 -2.28
CA LYS A 160 -10.98 -24.84 -1.20
C LYS A 160 -10.48 -23.43 -0.91
N CYS A 161 -9.16 -23.23 -0.88
CA CYS A 161 -8.57 -21.91 -0.72
C CYS A 161 -8.93 -20.98 -1.89
N CYS A 162 -9.02 -21.50 -3.11
CA CYS A 162 -9.48 -20.73 -4.26
C CYS A 162 -10.93 -20.27 -4.08
N VAL A 163 -11.83 -21.14 -3.58
CA VAL A 163 -13.21 -20.76 -3.23
C VAL A 163 -13.23 -19.67 -2.15
N TYR A 164 -12.44 -19.83 -1.08
CA TYR A 164 -12.30 -18.79 -0.06
C TYR A 164 -11.84 -17.45 -0.67
N GLY A 165 -10.88 -17.48 -1.60
CA GLY A 165 -10.43 -16.30 -2.32
C GLY A 165 -11.55 -15.59 -3.10
N VAL A 166 -12.43 -16.33 -3.76
CA VAL A 166 -13.61 -15.75 -4.46
C VAL A 166 -14.54 -15.03 -3.47
N LEU A 167 -14.77 -15.61 -2.29
CA LEU A 167 -15.58 -15.00 -1.23
C LEU A 167 -14.91 -13.72 -0.66
N LEU A 168 -13.58 -13.69 -0.60
CA LEU A 168 -12.86 -12.47 -0.23
C LEU A 168 -13.02 -11.38 -1.29
N LEU A 169 -12.89 -11.73 -2.58
CA LEU A 169 -13.06 -10.79 -3.69
C LEU A 169 -14.47 -10.22 -3.75
N SER A 170 -15.51 -11.03 -3.49
CA SER A 170 -16.88 -10.53 -3.50
C SER A 170 -17.13 -9.47 -2.43
N ASP A 171 -16.56 -9.63 -1.23
CA ASP A 171 -16.63 -8.62 -0.15
C ASP A 171 -15.95 -7.32 -0.58
N ILE A 172 -14.68 -7.40 -1.03
CA ILE A 172 -13.92 -6.20 -1.37
C ILE A 172 -14.40 -5.52 -2.65
N PHE A 173 -15.12 -6.21 -3.53
CA PHE A 173 -15.72 -5.61 -4.74
C PHE A 173 -17.14 -5.07 -4.52
N GLY A 174 -17.69 -5.22 -3.31
CA GLY A 174 -19.02 -4.69 -3.02
C GLY A 174 -20.16 -5.47 -3.67
N LEU A 175 -19.94 -6.74 -4.00
CA LEU A 175 -20.93 -7.55 -4.72
C LEU A 175 -22.03 -8.10 -3.80
N ASP A 176 -21.94 -7.85 -2.49
CA ASP A 176 -22.82 -8.28 -1.39
C ASP A 176 -24.24 -7.66 -1.42
N SER A 177 -25.05 -7.98 -2.42
CA SER A 177 -26.45 -7.55 -2.49
C SER A 177 -27.41 -8.67 -2.03
N GLY A 178 -27.68 -8.75 -0.71
CA GLY A 178 -28.71 -9.66 -0.15
C GLY A 178 -28.49 -10.02 1.34
N ASN A 179 -29.53 -10.48 2.04
CA ASN A 179 -29.46 -10.88 3.46
C ASN A 179 -28.53 -12.09 3.70
N GLU A 180 -28.53 -13.09 2.82
CA GLU A 180 -27.62 -14.25 2.88
C GLU A 180 -26.15 -13.85 2.65
N MET A 181 -25.93 -12.73 1.94
CA MET A 181 -24.60 -12.24 1.57
C MET A 181 -23.96 -11.38 2.68
N LEU A 182 -24.75 -10.85 3.62
CA LEU A 182 -24.24 -10.21 4.83
C LEU A 182 -23.52 -11.21 5.73
N GLU A 183 -23.99 -12.47 5.79
CA GLU A 183 -23.31 -13.54 6.54
C GLU A 183 -21.94 -13.86 5.95
N ILE A 184 -21.79 -13.97 4.61
CA ILE A 184 -20.48 -14.23 3.98
C ILE A 184 -19.45 -13.17 4.40
N SER A 185 -19.86 -11.90 4.39
CA SER A 185 -18.98 -10.79 4.77
C SER A 185 -18.51 -10.83 6.24
N CYS A 186 -19.25 -11.50 7.13
CA CYS A 186 -18.83 -11.67 8.53
C CYS A 186 -17.77 -12.77 8.70
N TRP A 187 -17.64 -13.67 7.73
CA TRP A 187 -16.66 -14.76 7.72
C TRP A 187 -15.39 -14.45 6.93
N CYS A 188 -15.29 -13.32 6.22
CA CYS A 188 -14.11 -12.97 5.42
C CYS A 188 -12.78 -13.09 6.19
N GLN A 189 -12.74 -12.64 7.44
CA GLN A 189 -11.52 -12.78 8.25
C GLN A 189 -11.17 -14.26 8.49
N ARG A 190 -12.17 -15.12 8.66
CA ARG A 190 -11.97 -16.56 8.86
C ARG A 190 -11.51 -17.24 7.57
N TYR A 191 -12.09 -16.88 6.43
CA TYR A 191 -11.63 -17.34 5.11
C TYR A 191 -10.17 -16.95 4.86
N ALA A 192 -9.78 -15.72 5.17
CA ALA A 192 -8.39 -15.27 5.06
C ALA A 192 -7.44 -16.11 5.93
N LEU A 193 -7.80 -16.37 7.20
CA LEU A 193 -7.00 -17.19 8.12
C LEU A 193 -6.86 -18.65 7.64
N GLU A 194 -7.87 -19.23 7.01
CA GLU A 194 -7.78 -20.59 6.45
C GLU A 194 -6.83 -20.65 5.24
N ILE A 195 -6.82 -19.62 4.38
CA ILE A 195 -5.84 -19.53 3.29
C ILE A 195 -4.43 -19.37 3.86
N GLU A 196 -4.25 -18.48 4.85
CA GLU A 196 -2.95 -18.28 5.53
C GLU A 196 -2.43 -19.58 6.17
N GLY A 197 -3.29 -20.31 6.90
CA GLY A 197 -2.95 -21.59 7.49
C GLY A 197 -2.62 -22.68 6.47
N SER A 198 -3.09 -22.53 5.23
CA SER A 198 -2.87 -23.48 4.13
C SER A 198 -1.67 -23.13 3.25
N ILE A 199 -0.98 -21.99 3.49
CA ILE A 199 0.20 -21.57 2.71
C ILE A 199 1.24 -22.69 2.57
N PRO A 200 1.65 -23.42 3.63
CA PRO A 200 2.65 -24.48 3.48
C PRO A 200 2.24 -25.58 2.51
N VAL A 201 0.95 -25.95 2.52
CA VAL A 201 0.40 -26.97 1.61
C VAL A 201 0.33 -26.43 0.18
N ILE A 202 -0.14 -25.19 0.01
CA ILE A 202 -0.21 -24.53 -1.30
C ILE A 202 1.17 -24.44 -1.96
N LEU A 203 2.20 -24.09 -1.19
CA LEU A 203 3.57 -23.98 -1.69
C LEU A 203 4.22 -25.34 -1.97
N HIS A 204 3.78 -26.39 -1.28
CA HIS A 204 4.21 -27.75 -1.58
C HIS A 204 3.58 -28.26 -2.89
N ASP A 205 2.27 -28.05 -3.06
CA ASP A 205 1.52 -28.55 -4.21
C ASP A 205 1.79 -27.76 -5.50
N MET A 206 2.05 -26.46 -5.36
CA MET A 206 2.30 -25.53 -6.47
C MET A 206 1.23 -25.53 -7.58
N GLU A 207 -0.03 -25.76 -7.19
CA GLU A 207 -1.17 -25.73 -8.11
C GLU A 207 -1.69 -24.31 -8.38
N VAL A 208 -2.27 -24.11 -9.56
CA VAL A 208 -2.81 -22.80 -9.99
C VAL A 208 -3.91 -22.30 -9.05
N ASP A 209 -4.78 -23.18 -8.56
CA ASP A 209 -5.83 -22.83 -7.58
C ASP A 209 -5.22 -22.22 -6.31
N GLY A 210 -4.08 -22.78 -5.88
CA GLY A 210 -3.33 -22.29 -4.73
C GLY A 210 -2.76 -20.89 -5.00
N LEU A 211 -2.13 -20.68 -6.17
CA LEU A 211 -1.63 -19.37 -6.57
C LEU A 211 -2.75 -18.31 -6.66
N GLU A 212 -3.88 -18.65 -7.32
CA GLU A 212 -5.03 -17.76 -7.43
C GLU A 212 -5.56 -17.38 -6.03
N SER A 213 -5.62 -18.33 -5.09
CA SER A 213 -6.03 -18.07 -3.71
C SER A 213 -5.09 -17.09 -2.97
N LEU A 214 -3.77 -17.24 -3.13
CA LEU A 214 -2.78 -16.36 -2.49
C LEU A 214 -2.81 -14.96 -3.11
N MET A 215 -3.00 -14.85 -4.42
CA MET A 215 -3.16 -13.58 -5.12
C MET A 215 -4.44 -12.85 -4.69
N MET A 216 -5.55 -13.57 -4.54
CA MET A 216 -6.81 -13.00 -4.01
C MET A 216 -6.67 -12.57 -2.55
N LEU A 217 -5.98 -13.36 -1.72
CA LEU A 217 -5.66 -12.98 -0.33
C LEU A 217 -4.77 -11.74 -0.28
N MET A 218 -3.76 -11.62 -1.14
CA MET A 218 -2.88 -10.45 -1.25
C MET A 218 -3.69 -9.17 -1.52
N ILE A 219 -4.60 -9.22 -2.50
CA ILE A 219 -5.47 -8.08 -2.81
C ILE A 219 -6.42 -7.80 -1.64
N PHE A 220 -6.99 -8.82 -0.99
CA PHE A 220 -7.81 -8.62 0.19
C PHE A 220 -7.04 -7.89 1.31
N LYS A 221 -5.82 -8.31 1.63
CA LYS A 221 -4.95 -7.67 2.63
C LYS A 221 -4.63 -6.23 2.28
N TYR A 222 -4.29 -5.98 1.02
CA TYR A 222 -4.06 -4.64 0.49
C TYR A 222 -5.28 -3.71 0.68
N PHE A 223 -6.48 -4.18 0.33
CA PHE A 223 -7.72 -3.42 0.47
C PHE A 223 -8.20 -3.25 1.92
N LYS A 224 -7.73 -4.09 2.85
CA LYS A 224 -7.97 -3.91 4.30
C LYS A 224 -6.89 -3.08 5.00
N GLY A 225 -5.88 -2.59 4.27
CA GLY A 225 -4.78 -1.79 4.83
C GLY A 225 -3.71 -2.61 5.57
N ASP A 226 -3.74 -3.93 5.48
CA ASP A 226 -2.74 -4.84 6.05
C ASP A 226 -1.56 -5.00 5.07
N LEU A 227 -0.77 -3.93 4.94
CA LEU A 227 0.29 -3.82 3.92
C LEU A 227 1.46 -4.79 4.16
N GLU A 228 1.75 -5.15 5.41
CA GLU A 228 2.80 -6.11 5.73
C GLU A 228 2.44 -7.52 5.26
N SER A 229 1.21 -7.97 5.57
CA SER A 229 0.74 -9.26 5.06
C SER A 229 0.71 -9.25 3.53
N ALA A 230 0.30 -8.13 2.92
CA ALA A 230 0.34 -7.98 1.47
C ALA A 230 1.76 -8.08 0.89
N LEU A 231 2.76 -7.43 1.51
CA LEU A 231 4.18 -7.50 1.13
C LEU A 231 4.73 -8.93 1.24
N PHE A 232 4.42 -9.63 2.35
CA PHE A 232 4.80 -11.02 2.52
C PHE A 232 4.19 -11.88 1.41
N LEU A 233 2.91 -11.69 1.11
CA LEU A 233 2.23 -12.42 0.04
C LEU A 233 2.77 -12.08 -1.35
N VAL A 234 3.21 -10.84 -1.62
CA VAL A 234 3.95 -10.49 -2.85
C VAL A 234 5.23 -11.32 -2.96
N SER A 235 5.97 -11.46 -1.86
CA SER A 235 7.21 -12.26 -1.86
C SER A 235 6.94 -13.72 -2.17
N VAL A 236 5.89 -14.29 -1.58
CA VAL A 236 5.49 -15.68 -1.81
C VAL A 236 4.97 -15.90 -3.23
N THR A 237 4.03 -15.05 -3.68
CA THR A 237 3.37 -15.19 -4.99
C THR A 237 4.31 -14.89 -6.15
N SER A 238 5.21 -13.92 -6.03
CA SER A 238 6.20 -13.61 -7.07
C SER A 238 7.11 -14.81 -7.34
N ARG A 239 7.60 -15.48 -6.29
CA ARG A 239 8.43 -16.70 -6.43
C ARG A 239 7.65 -17.84 -7.05
N PHE A 240 6.40 -18.01 -6.66
CA PHE A 240 5.50 -19.01 -7.25
C PHE A 240 5.26 -18.73 -8.75
N LEU A 241 4.95 -17.49 -9.13
CA LEU A 241 4.78 -17.05 -10.52
C LEU A 241 6.05 -17.28 -11.36
N ILE A 242 7.23 -16.99 -10.80
CA ILE A 242 8.51 -17.24 -11.47
C ILE A 242 8.69 -18.74 -11.74
N GLN A 243 8.38 -19.59 -10.76
CA GLN A 243 8.48 -21.04 -10.90
C GLN A 243 7.52 -21.62 -11.94
N LEU A 244 6.35 -21.00 -12.13
CA LEU A 244 5.41 -21.35 -13.21
C LEU A 244 5.76 -20.69 -14.57
N GLY A 245 6.86 -19.93 -14.65
CA GLY A 245 7.30 -19.29 -15.89
C GLY A 245 6.51 -18.04 -16.30
N ALA A 246 5.64 -17.50 -15.44
CA ALA A 246 4.75 -16.38 -15.77
C ALA A 246 5.49 -15.04 -16.02
N HIS A 247 6.74 -14.94 -15.54
CA HIS A 247 7.64 -13.80 -15.74
C HIS A 247 8.15 -13.67 -17.19
N LEU A 248 8.00 -14.71 -18.01
CA LEU A 248 8.39 -14.72 -19.42
C LEU A 248 7.22 -14.33 -20.33
N CYS A 249 7.50 -13.71 -21.47
CA CYS A 249 6.46 -13.43 -22.47
C CYS A 249 5.98 -14.75 -23.10
N PRO A 250 4.65 -14.97 -23.25
CA PRO A 250 4.13 -16.15 -23.92
C PRO A 250 4.66 -16.24 -25.36
N SER A 251 5.15 -17.42 -25.77
CA SER A 251 5.73 -17.61 -27.11
C SER A 251 4.71 -17.56 -28.26
N SER A 252 3.41 -17.62 -27.97
CA SER A 252 2.35 -17.61 -28.97
C SER A 252 1.98 -16.18 -29.39
N SER A 253 2.17 -15.84 -30.67
CA SER A 253 1.79 -14.56 -31.28
C SER A 253 0.27 -14.40 -31.51
N GLY A 254 -0.55 -15.14 -30.78
CA GLY A 254 -2.00 -15.10 -30.91
C GLY A 254 -2.59 -13.81 -30.33
N ALA A 255 -3.82 -13.49 -30.72
CA ALA A 255 -4.58 -12.45 -30.03
C ALA A 255 -4.76 -12.86 -28.55
N TYR A 256 -4.81 -11.87 -27.66
CA TYR A 256 -5.09 -12.10 -26.24
C TYR A 256 -6.43 -12.84 -26.07
N ASP A 257 -6.45 -13.79 -25.14
CA ASP A 257 -7.63 -14.59 -24.78
C ASP A 257 -7.51 -15.01 -23.32
N LYS A 258 -8.46 -14.54 -22.50
CA LYS A 258 -8.55 -14.84 -21.07
C LYS A 258 -8.76 -16.32 -20.75
N HIS A 259 -9.26 -17.11 -21.71
CA HIS A 259 -9.40 -18.56 -21.54
C HIS A 259 -8.09 -19.33 -21.73
N ASN A 260 -7.07 -18.69 -22.31
CA ASN A 260 -5.76 -19.28 -22.45
C ASN A 260 -4.99 -19.20 -21.12
N ASP A 261 -4.59 -20.36 -20.60
CA ASP A 261 -3.85 -20.46 -19.35
C ASP A 261 -2.53 -19.66 -19.34
N THR A 262 -1.83 -19.55 -20.49
CA THR A 262 -0.59 -18.76 -20.56
C THR A 262 -0.86 -17.26 -20.44
N HIS A 263 -1.96 -16.77 -21.01
CA HIS A 263 -2.38 -15.38 -20.85
C HIS A 263 -2.82 -15.11 -19.42
N HIS A 264 -3.57 -16.04 -18.80
CA HIS A 264 -3.98 -15.92 -17.41
C HIS A 264 -2.79 -15.87 -16.45
N MET A 265 -1.80 -16.76 -16.62
CA MET A 265 -0.56 -16.70 -15.83
C MET A 265 0.16 -15.36 -16.00
N ARG A 266 0.21 -14.84 -17.23
CA ARG A 266 0.81 -13.54 -17.53
C ARG A 266 0.04 -12.39 -16.88
N ASP A 267 -1.28 -12.47 -16.81
CA ASP A 267 -2.11 -11.49 -16.11
C ASP A 267 -1.84 -11.46 -14.61
N LEU A 268 -1.74 -12.65 -13.99
CA LEU A 268 -1.37 -12.77 -12.58
C LEU A 268 0.02 -12.17 -12.31
N PHE A 269 0.99 -12.39 -13.21
CA PHE A 269 2.30 -11.76 -13.13
C PHE A 269 2.20 -10.23 -13.14
N TRP A 270 1.44 -9.64 -14.06
CA TRP A 270 1.29 -8.19 -14.14
C TRP A 270 0.60 -7.58 -12.93
N VAL A 271 -0.41 -8.26 -12.35
CA VAL A 271 -1.01 -7.82 -11.09
C VAL A 271 0.01 -7.85 -9.96
N CYS A 272 0.77 -8.94 -9.81
CA CYS A 272 1.80 -9.07 -8.79
C CYS A 272 2.89 -7.99 -8.95
N TYR A 273 3.36 -7.78 -10.19
CA TYR A 273 4.34 -6.75 -10.54
C TYR A 273 3.87 -5.35 -10.14
N CYS A 274 2.66 -4.97 -10.56
CA CYS A 274 2.09 -3.65 -10.24
C CYS A 274 1.93 -3.43 -8.73
N ILE A 275 1.49 -4.46 -7.98
CA ILE A 275 1.34 -4.39 -6.53
C ILE A 275 2.70 -4.31 -5.83
N ASP A 276 3.70 -5.08 -6.25
CA ASP A 276 5.07 -5.04 -5.72
C ASP A 276 5.67 -3.63 -5.80
N LYS A 277 5.64 -3.02 -7.00
CA LYS A 277 6.20 -1.67 -7.20
C LYS A 277 5.44 -0.58 -6.45
N ASP A 278 4.13 -0.75 -6.26
CA ASP A 278 3.32 0.20 -5.50
C ASP A 278 3.57 0.05 -3.98
N LEU A 279 3.61 -1.18 -3.47
CA LEU A 279 3.86 -1.46 -2.06
C LEU A 279 5.26 -1.06 -1.60
N ALA A 280 6.28 -1.25 -2.45
CA ALA A 280 7.65 -0.81 -2.17
C ALA A 280 7.70 0.70 -1.83
N HIS A 281 6.98 1.53 -2.58
CA HIS A 281 6.94 2.98 -2.34
C HIS A 281 6.05 3.35 -1.17
N ARG A 282 4.93 2.62 -0.99
CA ARG A 282 4.02 2.85 0.15
C ARG A 282 4.68 2.58 1.48
N THR A 283 5.51 1.55 1.57
CA THR A 283 6.11 1.07 2.82
C THR A 283 7.58 1.49 2.97
N GLY A 284 8.19 1.96 1.88
CA GLY A 284 9.62 2.22 1.78
C GLY A 284 10.48 0.95 1.90
N GLN A 285 9.89 -0.23 1.71
CA GLN A 285 10.62 -1.49 1.59
C GLN A 285 11.13 -1.69 0.16
N LEU A 286 12.03 -2.66 -0.03
CA LEU A 286 12.55 -3.00 -1.34
C LEU A 286 11.53 -3.78 -2.18
N PRO A 287 11.43 -3.51 -3.49
CA PRO A 287 10.60 -4.32 -4.39
C PRO A 287 11.19 -5.73 -4.50
N THR A 288 10.31 -6.73 -4.48
CA THR A 288 10.71 -8.15 -4.53
C THR A 288 11.08 -8.60 -5.94
N ILE A 289 10.38 -8.09 -6.95
CA ILE A 289 10.59 -8.48 -8.33
C ILE A 289 11.70 -7.63 -8.92
N ASN A 290 12.80 -8.27 -9.34
CA ASN A 290 13.85 -7.61 -10.11
C ASN A 290 13.48 -7.60 -11.60
N ASP A 291 13.49 -6.42 -12.20
CA ASP A 291 13.15 -6.21 -13.61
C ASP A 291 14.14 -6.92 -14.55
N ASP A 292 15.42 -7.03 -14.16
CA ASP A 292 16.48 -7.69 -14.96
C ASP A 292 16.25 -9.21 -15.16
N HIS A 293 15.33 -9.79 -14.39
CA HIS A 293 14.99 -11.21 -14.44
C HIS A 293 13.59 -11.47 -15.02
N CYS A 294 12.93 -10.44 -15.56
CA CYS A 294 11.59 -10.53 -16.09
C CYS A 294 11.56 -10.07 -17.55
N ASP A 295 10.74 -10.71 -18.36
CA ASP A 295 10.33 -10.14 -19.63
C ASP A 295 9.24 -9.11 -19.33
N LEU A 296 9.47 -7.83 -19.62
CA LEU A 296 8.51 -6.75 -19.40
C LEU A 296 7.81 -6.29 -20.70
N THR A 297 7.81 -7.14 -21.74
CA THR A 297 7.08 -6.88 -22.99
C THR A 297 5.59 -6.75 -22.69
N LEU A 298 5.04 -5.58 -23.01
CA LEU A 298 3.63 -5.24 -22.80
C LEU A 298 2.71 -6.14 -23.64
N PRO A 299 1.46 -6.37 -23.18
CA PRO A 299 0.46 -7.05 -24.01
C PRO A 299 0.27 -6.34 -25.37
N PRO A 300 -0.02 -7.07 -26.46
CA PRO A 300 -0.31 -6.47 -27.76
C PRO A 300 -1.44 -5.44 -27.65
N ASN A 301 -1.25 -4.27 -28.29
CA ASN A 301 -2.20 -3.14 -28.28
C ASN A 301 -2.55 -2.58 -26.88
N TYR A 302 -1.75 -2.86 -25.84
CA TYR A 302 -2.03 -2.45 -24.47
C TYR A 302 -2.36 -0.96 -24.33
N VAL A 303 -1.57 -0.06 -24.93
CA VAL A 303 -1.77 1.40 -24.82
C VAL A 303 -3.12 1.86 -25.39
N GLN A 304 -3.50 1.30 -26.54
CA GLN A 304 -4.77 1.62 -27.19
C GLN A 304 -5.94 1.08 -26.36
N MET A 305 -5.85 -0.16 -25.88
CA MET A 305 -6.90 -0.78 -25.06
C MET A 305 -7.06 -0.07 -23.73
N GLN A 306 -5.96 0.32 -23.09
CA GLN A 306 -5.99 1.08 -21.85
C GLN A 306 -6.69 2.43 -22.04
N SER A 307 -6.36 3.15 -23.12
CA SER A 307 -7.02 4.42 -23.46
C SER A 307 -8.52 4.22 -23.69
N ASN A 308 -8.91 3.21 -24.47
CA ASN A 308 -10.31 2.90 -24.73
C ASN A 308 -11.06 2.52 -23.46
N ASN A 309 -10.48 1.68 -22.60
CA ASN A 309 -11.10 1.21 -21.37
C ASN A 309 -11.24 2.32 -20.31
N ILE A 310 -10.30 3.28 -20.25
CA ILE A 310 -10.40 4.47 -19.41
C ILE A 310 -11.52 5.40 -19.92
N LEU A 311 -11.57 5.62 -21.24
CA LEU A 311 -12.57 6.48 -21.90
C LEU A 311 -13.96 5.85 -21.95
N SER A 312 -14.04 4.54 -21.86
CA SER A 312 -15.29 3.84 -22.04
C SER A 312 -16.17 3.88 -20.80
N SER A 313 -17.33 4.52 -20.91
CA SER A 313 -18.52 4.13 -20.16
C SER A 313 -19.16 2.85 -20.71
N ILE A 314 -18.36 1.95 -21.34
CA ILE A 314 -18.89 0.77 -22.04
C ILE A 314 -19.60 -0.11 -21.02
N PRO A 315 -20.88 -0.44 -21.24
CA PRO A 315 -21.60 -1.34 -20.37
C PRO A 315 -20.89 -2.69 -20.33
N CYS A 316 -20.84 -3.28 -19.14
CA CYS A 316 -20.17 -4.55 -18.87
C CYS A 316 -20.51 -5.67 -19.88
N SER A 317 -21.70 -5.60 -20.47
CA SER A 317 -22.26 -6.54 -21.43
C SER A 317 -21.55 -6.60 -22.79
N SER A 318 -20.70 -5.63 -23.15
CA SER A 318 -19.94 -5.65 -24.42
C SER A 318 -18.53 -6.28 -24.29
N ARG A 319 -18.14 -6.72 -23.08
CA ARG A 319 -16.80 -7.27 -22.83
C ARG A 319 -16.73 -8.74 -23.26
N THR A 320 -15.61 -9.12 -23.87
CA THR A 320 -15.36 -10.49 -24.33
C THR A 320 -14.11 -11.07 -23.66
N SER A 321 -13.87 -12.37 -23.83
CA SER A 321 -12.63 -13.00 -23.38
C SER A 321 -11.36 -12.40 -24.01
N HIS A 322 -11.50 -11.63 -25.09
CA HIS A 322 -10.40 -10.96 -25.79
C HIS A 322 -10.08 -9.54 -25.28
N THR A 323 -10.79 -9.06 -24.26
CA THR A 323 -10.49 -7.76 -23.64
C THR A 323 -9.28 -7.88 -22.71
N VAL A 324 -8.16 -7.23 -23.06
CA VAL A 324 -6.96 -7.17 -22.21
C VAL A 324 -7.27 -6.44 -20.90
N PRO A 325 -6.78 -6.93 -19.74
CA PRO A 325 -6.98 -6.27 -18.45
C PRO A 325 -6.33 -4.88 -18.38
N LEU A 326 -6.87 -4.03 -17.51
CA LEU A 326 -6.30 -2.73 -17.16
C LEU A 326 -5.11 -2.85 -16.20
N TYR A 327 -5.13 -3.87 -15.34
CA TYR A 327 -4.24 -4.04 -14.18
C TYR A 327 -4.41 -2.93 -13.11
N PRO A 328 -3.88 -3.09 -11.89
CA PRO A 328 -4.12 -2.16 -10.77
C PRO A 328 -3.67 -0.72 -11.04
N TRP A 329 -2.57 -0.58 -11.79
CA TRP A 329 -2.07 0.66 -12.37
C TRP A 329 -1.61 0.37 -13.80
N ASP A 330 -1.38 1.44 -14.57
CA ASP A 330 -0.68 1.32 -15.85
C ASP A 330 0.65 0.60 -15.67
N ILE A 331 0.86 -0.50 -16.39
CA ILE A 331 2.11 -1.27 -16.34
C ILE A 331 3.31 -0.35 -16.63
N ARG A 332 3.18 0.57 -17.59
CA ARG A 332 4.25 1.51 -17.96
C ARG A 332 4.60 2.44 -16.80
N LEU A 333 3.59 2.89 -16.04
CA LEU A 333 3.82 3.69 -14.84
C LEU A 333 4.45 2.85 -13.71
N SER A 334 4.07 1.58 -13.57
CA SER A 334 4.72 0.66 -12.62
C SER A 334 6.19 0.41 -12.97
N VAL A 335 6.54 0.32 -14.25
CA VAL A 335 7.94 0.26 -14.71
C VAL A 335 8.69 1.54 -14.36
N ILE A 336 8.07 2.72 -14.56
CA ILE A 336 8.66 4.00 -14.13
C ILE A 336 8.85 4.03 -12.61
N LYS A 337 7.87 3.56 -11.82
CA LYS A 337 8.00 3.42 -10.35
C LYS A 337 9.19 2.53 -9.98
N SER A 338 9.41 1.42 -10.68
CA SER A 338 10.56 0.55 -10.47
C SER A 338 11.89 1.28 -10.73
N LYS A 339 11.98 2.03 -11.85
CA LYS A 339 13.14 2.87 -12.16
C LYS A 339 13.38 3.94 -11.09
N ILE A 340 12.33 4.66 -10.65
CA ILE A 340 12.41 5.66 -9.58
C ILE A 340 13.05 5.06 -8.33
N TYR A 341 12.64 3.85 -7.92
CA TYR A 341 13.26 3.20 -6.76
C TYR A 341 14.73 2.90 -7.00
N ASN A 342 15.05 2.21 -8.09
CA ASN A 342 16.42 1.76 -8.37
C ASN A 342 17.38 2.95 -8.51
N ASP A 343 16.95 4.00 -9.19
CA ASP A 343 17.79 5.16 -9.54
C ASP A 343 17.91 6.21 -8.44
N LEU A 344 16.90 6.34 -7.58
CA LEU A 344 16.84 7.45 -6.61
C LEU A 344 16.76 7.00 -5.15
N HIS A 345 16.10 5.87 -4.86
CA HIS A 345 15.78 5.46 -3.48
C HIS A 345 16.50 4.19 -3.01
N SER A 346 17.17 3.46 -3.91
CA SER A 346 17.94 2.28 -3.54
C SER A 346 19.16 2.63 -2.66
N ILE A 347 19.68 1.62 -1.93
CA ILE A 347 20.92 1.77 -1.16
C ILE A 347 22.09 2.17 -2.06
N SER A 348 22.09 1.74 -3.32
CA SER A 348 23.11 2.17 -4.28
C SER A 348 22.91 3.62 -4.72
N ALA A 349 21.67 4.07 -4.87
CA ALA A 349 21.34 5.45 -5.21
C ALA A 349 21.76 6.44 -4.11
N SER A 350 21.77 6.03 -2.83
CA SER A 350 22.19 6.92 -1.72
C SER A 350 23.64 7.40 -1.82
N ARG A 351 24.48 6.69 -2.59
CA ARG A 351 25.90 7.00 -2.80
C ARG A 351 26.18 7.87 -4.03
N LEU A 352 25.16 8.28 -4.77
CA LEU A 352 25.35 9.10 -5.98
C LEU A 352 25.87 10.50 -5.64
N SER A 353 26.71 11.07 -6.50
CA SER A 353 27.03 12.50 -6.44
C SER A 353 25.79 13.34 -6.72
N GLU A 354 25.80 14.61 -6.31
CA GLU A 354 24.70 15.53 -6.60
C GLU A 354 24.46 15.70 -8.11
N THR A 355 25.53 15.78 -8.90
CA THR A 355 25.45 15.91 -10.37
C THR A 355 24.79 14.70 -11.02
N GLU A 356 25.14 13.50 -10.56
CA GLU A 356 24.56 12.25 -11.04
C GLU A 356 23.11 12.08 -10.60
N LEU A 357 22.78 12.48 -9.36
CA LEU A 357 21.41 12.51 -8.86
C LEU A 357 20.53 13.42 -9.73
N LEU A 358 20.96 14.66 -9.97
CA LEU A 358 20.22 15.61 -10.81
C LEU A 358 20.09 15.10 -12.26
N ARG A 359 21.09 14.40 -12.77
CA ARG A 359 21.01 13.75 -14.08
C ARG A 359 19.91 12.68 -14.09
N ARG A 360 19.85 11.79 -13.09
CA ARG A 360 18.82 10.75 -13.00
C ARG A 360 17.41 11.32 -12.82
N ILE A 361 17.26 12.36 -11.99
CA ILE A 361 15.99 13.10 -11.84
C ILE A 361 15.47 13.57 -13.20
N ARG A 362 16.31 14.24 -14.01
CA ARG A 362 15.90 14.72 -15.34
C ARG A 362 15.46 13.60 -16.28
N HIS A 363 16.19 12.48 -16.31
CA HIS A 363 15.81 11.33 -17.14
C HIS A 363 14.46 10.74 -16.70
N LEU A 364 14.21 10.68 -15.39
CA LEU A 364 12.93 10.18 -14.87
C LEU A 364 11.77 11.15 -15.12
N ASP A 365 12.02 12.46 -15.07
CA ASP A 365 11.04 13.48 -15.48
C ASP A 365 10.69 13.34 -16.97
N GLU A 366 11.68 13.11 -17.83
CA GLU A 366 11.50 12.86 -19.26
C GLU A 366 10.70 11.56 -19.52
N ASP A 367 11.04 10.47 -18.84
CA ASP A 367 10.31 9.19 -18.93
C ASP A 367 8.85 9.35 -18.48
N LEU A 368 8.61 10.08 -17.39
CA LEU A 368 7.28 10.33 -16.85
C LEU A 368 6.45 11.24 -17.77
N GLU A 369 7.06 12.27 -18.34
CA GLU A 369 6.42 13.17 -19.31
C GLU A 369 6.10 12.42 -20.62
N ALA A 370 7.04 11.62 -21.13
CA ALA A 370 6.84 10.79 -22.31
C ALA A 370 5.66 9.83 -22.14
N TRP A 371 5.54 9.21 -20.96
CA TRP A 371 4.36 8.42 -20.61
C TRP A 371 3.09 9.27 -20.54
N ARG A 372 3.12 10.42 -19.85
CA ARG A 372 1.95 11.28 -19.62
C ARG A 372 1.32 11.75 -20.94
N VAL A 373 2.12 12.12 -21.93
CA VAL A 373 1.61 12.59 -23.23
C VAL A 373 0.98 11.48 -24.07
N THR A 374 1.24 10.20 -23.77
CA THR A 374 0.52 9.08 -24.42
C THR A 374 -0.94 8.97 -24.00
N LEU A 375 -1.31 9.56 -22.86
CA LEU A 375 -2.68 9.48 -22.34
C LEU A 375 -3.62 10.42 -23.10
N PRO A 376 -4.89 10.05 -23.32
CA PRO A 376 -5.91 10.93 -23.90
C PRO A 376 -6.05 12.24 -23.12
N SER A 377 -6.30 13.35 -23.82
CA SER A 377 -6.37 14.70 -23.23
C SER A 377 -7.29 14.80 -22.02
N ASP A 378 -8.43 14.11 -22.07
CA ASP A 378 -9.50 14.26 -21.08
C ASP A 378 -9.13 13.64 -19.73
N HIS A 379 -8.25 12.63 -19.75
CA HIS A 379 -7.83 11.89 -18.56
C HIS A 379 -6.36 12.13 -18.20
N ARG A 380 -5.60 12.79 -19.07
CA ARG A 380 -4.19 13.14 -18.87
C ARG A 380 -4.02 13.98 -17.59
N PRO A 381 -3.13 13.58 -16.68
CA PRO A 381 -2.75 14.41 -15.53
C PRO A 381 -2.19 15.77 -15.98
N THR A 382 -2.60 16.85 -15.32
CA THR A 382 -2.04 18.18 -15.53
C THR A 382 -0.77 18.34 -14.69
N LEU A 383 0.14 19.22 -15.12
CA LEU A 383 1.38 19.50 -14.35
C LEU A 383 1.05 20.15 -13.00
N SER A 384 0.08 21.05 -12.98
CA SER A 384 -0.56 21.59 -11.78
C SER A 384 -2.08 21.49 -11.93
N PHE A 385 -2.77 21.07 -10.87
CA PHE A 385 -4.22 20.98 -10.87
C PHE A 385 -4.82 22.21 -10.17
N LEU A 386 -5.54 23.03 -10.94
CA LEU A 386 -6.19 24.24 -10.43
C LEU A 386 -7.63 23.94 -9.96
N GLU A 387 -8.12 24.76 -9.01
CA GLU A 387 -9.51 24.69 -8.51
C GLU A 387 -10.56 24.85 -9.62
N GLN A 388 -10.21 25.46 -10.75
CA GLN A 388 -11.11 25.64 -11.89
C GLN A 388 -11.14 24.45 -12.86
N THR A 389 -10.29 23.44 -12.67
CA THR A 389 -10.23 22.28 -13.55
C THR A 389 -11.48 21.41 -13.37
N PRO A 390 -12.31 21.18 -14.40
CA PRO A 390 -13.51 20.36 -14.28
C PRO A 390 -13.12 18.90 -14.00
N VAL A 391 -13.84 18.26 -13.09
CA VAL A 391 -13.84 16.80 -12.96
C VAL A 391 -15.09 16.30 -13.65
N ASP A 392 -14.91 15.47 -14.68
CA ASP A 392 -16.03 14.88 -15.40
C ASP A 392 -16.81 13.95 -14.46
N SER A 393 -18.13 14.09 -14.42
CA SER A 393 -19.04 13.23 -13.66
C SER A 393 -18.97 11.75 -14.08
N HIS A 394 -18.37 11.45 -15.23
CA HIS A 394 -18.16 10.09 -15.72
C HIS A 394 -16.76 9.53 -15.45
N THR A 395 -15.92 10.23 -14.67
CA THR A 395 -14.56 9.78 -14.36
C THR A 395 -14.59 8.46 -13.57
N ASN A 396 -14.05 7.39 -14.14
CA ASN A 396 -13.89 6.10 -13.46
C ASN A 396 -12.75 6.16 -12.41
N THR A 397 -12.89 5.42 -11.30
CA THR A 397 -11.86 5.18 -10.27
C THR A 397 -10.46 4.92 -10.83
N GLN A 398 -10.33 4.22 -11.96
CA GLN A 398 -9.04 3.98 -12.61
C GLN A 398 -8.36 5.27 -13.10
N ALA A 399 -9.10 6.21 -13.67
CA ALA A 399 -8.56 7.51 -14.07
C ALA A 399 -8.15 8.35 -12.85
N ILE A 400 -8.91 8.24 -11.75
CA ILE A 400 -8.58 8.90 -10.49
C ILE A 400 -7.25 8.36 -9.96
N MET A 401 -7.13 7.04 -9.84
CA MET A 401 -5.92 6.36 -9.39
C MET A 401 -4.70 6.69 -10.27
N LEU A 402 -4.88 6.79 -11.59
CA LEU A 402 -3.83 7.14 -12.53
C LEU A 402 -3.26 8.54 -12.26
N ARG A 403 -4.14 9.53 -12.05
CA ARG A 403 -3.74 10.93 -11.75
C ARG A 403 -3.08 11.05 -10.39
N LEU A 404 -3.62 10.38 -9.36
CA LEU A 404 -3.01 10.33 -8.03
C LEU A 404 -1.61 9.68 -8.10
N SER A 405 -1.48 8.58 -8.82
CA SER A 405 -0.20 7.88 -8.99
C SER A 405 0.82 8.70 -9.77
N TYR A 406 0.40 9.52 -10.75
CA TYR A 406 1.28 10.43 -11.48
C TYR A 406 1.91 11.48 -10.56
N HIS A 407 1.09 12.21 -9.80
CA HIS A 407 1.61 13.23 -8.87
C HIS A 407 2.44 12.60 -7.74
N HIS A 408 2.10 11.37 -7.33
CA HIS A 408 2.95 10.63 -6.41
C HIS A 408 4.33 10.32 -7.00
N CYS A 409 4.44 9.97 -8.30
CA CYS A 409 5.74 9.79 -8.96
C CYS A 409 6.55 11.09 -8.98
N ILE A 410 5.93 12.24 -9.23
CA ILE A 410 6.59 13.56 -9.11
C ILE A 410 7.16 13.74 -7.70
N ILE A 411 6.36 13.48 -6.66
CA ILE A 411 6.81 13.59 -5.27
C ILE A 411 8.03 12.69 -5.05
N LEU A 412 7.98 11.42 -5.44
CA LEU A 412 9.08 10.48 -5.25
C LEU A 412 10.36 10.90 -5.99
N ILE A 413 10.25 11.41 -7.22
CA ILE A 413 11.41 11.87 -8.01
C ILE A 413 12.08 13.05 -7.29
N HIS A 414 11.30 14.07 -6.93
CA HIS A 414 11.82 15.30 -6.36
C HIS A 414 12.19 15.19 -4.87
N GLN A 415 11.64 14.20 -4.16
CA GLN A 415 12.01 13.86 -2.80
C GLN A 415 13.48 13.41 -2.71
N ALA A 416 14.01 12.75 -3.75
CA ALA A 416 15.39 12.28 -3.77
C ALA A 416 16.42 13.41 -3.62
N ARG A 417 16.11 14.62 -4.12
CA ARG A 417 16.97 15.81 -3.95
C ARG A 417 17.03 16.27 -2.49
N CYS A 418 16.00 16.01 -1.69
CA CYS A 418 15.92 16.44 -0.30
C CYS A 418 16.75 15.57 0.66
N ARG A 419 17.39 14.50 0.20
CA ARG A 419 18.23 13.62 1.03
C ARG A 419 19.42 14.34 1.69
N VAL A 420 19.89 15.44 1.10
CA VAL A 420 20.94 16.28 1.70
C VAL A 420 20.53 16.84 3.07
N PHE A 421 19.23 16.95 3.32
CA PHE A 421 18.66 17.41 4.59
C PHE A 421 18.38 16.28 5.58
N GLN A 422 18.90 15.07 5.38
CA GLN A 422 18.74 13.96 6.34
C GLN A 422 19.44 14.23 7.66
N SER A 423 20.55 14.97 7.64
CA SER A 423 21.31 15.29 8.85
C SER A 423 20.62 16.37 9.70
N ASP A 424 20.87 16.33 11.01
CA ASP A 424 20.39 17.32 11.98
C ASP A 424 21.20 18.63 11.94
N GLN A 425 22.14 18.76 11.01
CA GLN A 425 23.00 19.94 10.89
C GLN A 425 22.18 21.18 10.49
N PRO A 426 22.64 22.40 10.86
CA PRO A 426 21.97 23.63 10.46
C PRO A 426 21.83 23.71 8.94
N ILE A 427 20.65 24.14 8.48
CA ILE A 427 20.30 24.27 7.05
C ILE A 427 20.92 25.53 6.42
N ASP A 428 21.46 26.43 7.25
CA ASP A 428 21.94 27.74 6.80
C ASP A 428 23.06 27.57 5.77
N GLY A 429 22.79 28.00 4.54
CA GLY A 429 23.69 27.87 3.38
C GLY A 429 23.51 26.62 2.52
N LEU A 430 22.66 25.65 2.91
CA LEU A 430 22.38 24.44 2.11
C LEU A 430 21.24 24.62 1.09
N ILE A 431 20.33 25.56 1.33
CA ILE A 431 19.20 25.82 0.41
C ILE A 431 19.60 26.86 -0.64
N ASP A 432 19.88 26.39 -1.85
CA ASP A 432 20.01 27.21 -3.05
C ASP A 432 18.67 27.44 -3.76
N ASP A 433 18.68 28.21 -4.85
CA ASP A 433 17.49 28.46 -5.68
C ASP A 433 16.94 27.20 -6.35
N GLY A 434 17.80 26.24 -6.69
CA GLY A 434 17.39 24.95 -7.24
C GLY A 434 16.58 24.09 -6.25
N HIS A 435 16.94 24.12 -4.97
CA HIS A 435 16.18 23.48 -3.90
C HIS A 435 14.82 24.16 -3.72
N ARG A 436 14.75 25.49 -3.87
CA ARG A 436 13.48 26.24 -3.78
C ARG A 436 12.53 25.88 -4.91
N ILE A 437 13.04 25.76 -6.14
CA ILE A 437 12.26 25.27 -7.29
C ILE A 437 11.76 23.84 -7.00
N ASN A 438 12.62 22.96 -6.47
CA ASN A 438 12.25 21.60 -6.10
C ASN A 438 11.14 21.57 -5.04
N PHE A 439 11.21 22.43 -4.02
CA PHE A 439 10.16 22.56 -3.00
C PHE A 439 8.82 23.01 -3.60
N GLN A 440 8.84 23.92 -4.57
CA GLN A 440 7.62 24.34 -5.25
C GLN A 440 6.99 23.18 -6.04
N ILE A 441 7.79 22.39 -6.75
CA ILE A 441 7.31 21.19 -7.46
C ILE A 441 6.66 20.20 -6.50
N LEU A 442 7.29 19.94 -5.34
CA LEU A 442 6.75 19.07 -4.30
C LEU A 442 5.41 19.59 -3.76
N ILE A 443 5.30 20.89 -3.51
CA ILE A 443 4.06 21.53 -3.04
C ILE A 443 2.98 21.45 -4.11
N ASP A 444 3.30 21.77 -5.37
CA ASP A 444 2.33 21.78 -6.48
C ASP A 444 1.78 20.38 -6.76
N ALA A 445 2.62 19.35 -6.73
CA ALA A 445 2.20 17.96 -6.84
C ALA A 445 1.31 17.53 -5.67
N SER A 446 1.71 17.88 -4.44
CA SER A 446 0.94 17.58 -3.21
C SER A 446 -0.42 18.28 -3.22
N ARG A 447 -0.46 19.57 -3.58
CA ARG A 447 -1.69 20.33 -3.76
C ARG A 447 -2.59 19.71 -4.82
N SER A 448 -2.01 19.27 -5.94
CA SER A 448 -2.77 18.63 -7.02
C SER A 448 -3.44 17.34 -6.56
N ILE A 449 -2.76 16.52 -5.74
CA ILE A 449 -3.36 15.34 -5.10
C ILE A 449 -4.57 15.73 -4.25
N LEU A 450 -4.42 16.71 -3.35
CA LEU A 450 -5.46 17.09 -2.39
C LEU A 450 -6.71 17.66 -3.09
N ILE A 451 -6.52 18.64 -3.97
CA ILE A 451 -7.63 19.31 -4.68
C ILE A 451 -8.33 18.35 -5.63
N TYR A 452 -7.57 17.52 -6.36
CA TYR A 452 -8.17 16.56 -7.28
C TYR A 452 -8.97 15.50 -6.53
N LEU A 453 -8.42 14.97 -5.43
CA LEU A 453 -9.12 13.99 -4.61
C LEU A 453 -10.42 14.56 -4.06
N GLU A 454 -10.42 15.80 -3.53
CA GLU A 454 -11.63 16.47 -3.02
C GLU A 454 -12.77 16.47 -4.04
N LYS A 455 -12.46 16.82 -5.29
CA LYS A 455 -13.45 16.84 -6.37
C LYS A 455 -13.87 15.46 -6.84
N ALA A 456 -13.00 14.46 -6.71
CA ALA A 456 -13.24 13.10 -7.15
C ALA A 456 -13.99 12.25 -6.11
N LEU A 457 -14.12 12.71 -4.85
CA LEU A 457 -14.80 11.98 -3.78
C LEU A 457 -16.21 11.47 -4.15
N PRO A 458 -17.09 12.24 -4.82
CA PRO A 458 -18.45 11.80 -5.09
C PRO A 458 -18.56 10.60 -6.04
N VAL A 459 -17.55 10.38 -6.88
CA VAL A 459 -17.52 9.30 -7.88
C VAL A 459 -16.60 8.14 -7.48
N LEU A 460 -15.98 8.25 -6.30
CA LEU A 460 -14.99 7.29 -5.84
C LEU A 460 -15.65 6.05 -5.24
N ALA A 461 -15.16 4.87 -5.64
CA ALA A 461 -15.62 3.60 -5.11
C ALA A 461 -15.39 3.51 -3.59
N HIS A 462 -16.44 3.17 -2.84
CA HIS A 462 -16.45 3.12 -1.38
C HIS A 462 -15.50 2.06 -0.78
N GLU A 463 -15.09 1.09 -1.59
CA GLU A 463 -14.21 -0.03 -1.26
C GLU A 463 -12.74 0.37 -1.18
N CYS A 464 -12.36 1.52 -1.75
CA CYS A 464 -10.95 1.87 -2.00
C CYS A 464 -10.30 2.73 -0.90
N PHE A 465 -10.94 2.91 0.26
CA PHE A 465 -10.47 3.81 1.34
C PHE A 465 -8.98 3.64 1.65
N TRP A 466 -8.56 2.41 1.99
CA TRP A 466 -7.17 2.09 2.36
C TRP A 466 -6.16 2.30 1.23
N VAL A 467 -6.60 2.08 0.00
CA VAL A 467 -5.79 2.29 -1.20
C VAL A 467 -5.54 3.79 -1.42
N ILE A 468 -6.54 4.62 -1.10
CA ILE A 468 -6.58 6.03 -1.49
C ILE A 468 -6.00 6.95 -0.42
N ILE A 469 -6.25 6.66 0.87
CA ILE A 469 -5.79 7.49 1.99
C ILE A 469 -4.27 7.73 1.98
N PHE A 470 -3.53 6.83 1.35
CA PHE A 470 -2.10 6.98 1.06
C PHE A 470 -1.69 8.29 0.42
N TYR A 471 -2.35 8.64 -0.68
CA TYR A 471 -1.94 9.73 -1.54
C TYR A 471 -2.01 11.07 -0.81
N PRO A 472 -3.13 11.42 -0.15
CA PRO A 472 -3.21 12.69 0.56
C PRO A 472 -2.38 12.68 1.86
N MET A 473 -2.18 11.53 2.52
CA MET A 473 -1.20 11.44 3.63
C MET A 473 0.23 11.75 3.17
N THR A 474 0.65 11.18 2.03
CA THR A 474 1.97 11.44 1.44
C THR A 474 2.12 12.90 1.01
N ALA A 475 1.08 13.48 0.40
CA ALA A 475 1.03 14.89 0.04
C ALA A 475 1.24 15.80 1.26
N ILE A 476 0.68 15.44 2.41
CA ILE A 476 0.71 16.29 3.59
C ILE A 476 1.96 16.12 4.42
N SER A 477 2.49 14.90 4.52
CA SER A 477 3.84 14.71 5.01
C SER A 477 4.85 15.54 4.18
N THR A 478 4.63 15.59 2.86
CA THR A 478 5.47 16.38 1.95
C THR A 478 5.36 17.88 2.23
N ILE A 479 4.15 18.44 2.30
CA ILE A 479 3.90 19.85 2.62
C ILE A 479 4.47 20.20 3.99
N PHE A 480 4.20 19.38 5.00
CA PHE A 480 4.73 19.53 6.35
C PHE A 480 6.26 19.60 6.34
N SER A 481 6.92 18.63 5.71
CA SER A 481 8.39 18.58 5.68
C SER A 481 8.99 19.79 4.96
N VAL A 482 8.39 20.22 3.85
CA VAL A 482 8.84 21.42 3.12
C VAL A 482 8.65 22.67 3.97
N ALA A 483 7.56 22.78 4.74
CA ALA A 483 7.34 23.89 5.66
C ALA A 483 8.39 23.95 6.78
N LEU A 484 8.93 22.80 7.22
CA LEU A 484 10.04 22.75 8.18
C LEU A 484 11.41 23.14 7.57
N LEU A 485 11.57 23.00 6.25
CA LEU A 485 12.80 23.32 5.52
C LEU A 485 12.84 24.78 5.06
N ASP A 486 11.78 25.26 4.42
CA ASP A 486 11.72 26.58 3.79
C ASP A 486 11.00 27.61 4.68
N LYS A 487 11.80 28.33 5.47
CA LYS A 487 11.38 29.33 6.46
C LYS A 487 10.96 30.69 5.88
N ARG A 488 10.95 30.87 4.55
CA ARG A 488 10.45 32.12 3.96
C ARG A 488 8.97 32.28 4.30
N SER A 489 8.55 33.54 4.48
CA SER A 489 7.15 33.89 4.69
C SER A 489 6.32 33.31 3.54
N ASP A 490 5.43 32.36 3.89
CA ASP A 490 4.32 31.93 3.06
C ASP A 490 3.32 33.09 3.05
N PRO A 491 3.34 33.98 2.02
CA PRO A 491 2.67 35.28 2.12
C PRO A 491 1.15 35.17 2.30
N TRP A 492 0.61 33.96 2.08
CA TRP A 492 -0.81 33.66 2.08
C TRP A 492 -1.21 32.56 3.07
N ASN A 493 -0.26 32.06 3.89
CA ASN A 493 -0.42 30.87 4.72
C ASN A 493 -1.00 29.68 3.93
N GLU A 494 -0.65 29.56 2.65
CA GLU A 494 -1.17 28.53 1.75
C GLU A 494 -0.86 27.12 2.25
N ARG A 495 0.36 26.89 2.76
CA ARG A 495 0.77 25.61 3.33
C ARG A 495 -0.07 25.24 4.56
N SER A 496 -0.29 26.21 5.45
CA SER A 496 -1.15 26.03 6.62
C SER A 496 -2.61 25.79 6.23
N LYS A 497 -3.12 26.47 5.19
CA LYS A 497 -4.48 26.24 4.67
C LYS A 497 -4.64 24.85 4.08
N LEU A 498 -3.63 24.34 3.36
CA LEU A 498 -3.64 22.98 2.82
C LEU A 498 -3.64 21.93 3.95
N LEU A 499 -2.83 22.12 4.99
CA LEU A 499 -2.82 21.25 6.17
C LEU A 499 -4.17 21.24 6.89
N GLN A 500 -4.78 22.41 7.11
CA GLN A 500 -6.10 22.53 7.74
C GLN A 500 -7.24 21.98 6.85
N GLY A 501 -7.15 22.17 5.53
CA GLY A 501 -8.13 21.66 4.57
C GLY A 501 -8.19 20.13 4.52
N PHE A 502 -7.09 19.46 4.86
CA PHE A 502 -7.01 18.01 4.82
C PHE A 502 -7.91 17.27 5.80
N ALA A 503 -7.98 17.74 7.05
CA ALA A 503 -8.84 17.12 8.05
C ALA A 503 -10.32 17.09 7.57
N ARG A 504 -10.72 18.11 6.81
CA ARG A 504 -12.02 18.16 6.14
C ARG A 504 -12.10 17.14 5.00
N LEU A 505 -11.08 17.07 4.14
CA LEU A 505 -11.01 16.14 3.01
C LEU A 505 -11.14 14.68 3.45
N ILE A 506 -10.38 14.27 4.47
CA ILE A 506 -10.35 12.87 4.97
C ILE A 506 -11.73 12.43 5.46
N LYS A 507 -12.43 13.30 6.18
CA LYS A 507 -13.77 13.03 6.72
C LYS A 507 -14.82 12.85 5.62
N GLN A 508 -14.55 13.31 4.40
CA GLN A 508 -15.43 13.18 3.26
C GLN A 508 -15.13 11.96 2.40
N ILE A 509 -14.01 11.24 2.64
CA ILE A 509 -13.67 10.06 1.84
C ILE A 509 -14.77 9.00 2.02
N PRO A 510 -15.36 8.50 0.91
CA PRO A 510 -16.37 7.46 0.99
C PRO A 510 -15.82 6.18 1.61
N ILE A 511 -16.54 5.63 2.60
CA ILE A 511 -16.18 4.37 3.27
C ILE A 511 -17.38 3.43 3.18
N LYS A 512 -17.20 2.26 2.54
CA LYS A 512 -18.27 1.26 2.37
C LYS A 512 -18.86 0.81 3.70
N ARG A 513 -17.99 0.54 4.68
CA ARG A 513 -18.37 0.15 6.04
C ARG A 513 -17.44 0.86 7.02
N LEU A 514 -18.00 1.76 7.83
CA LEU A 514 -17.29 2.37 8.95
C LEU A 514 -17.10 1.30 10.03
N THR A 515 -16.06 0.47 9.91
CA THR A 515 -15.70 -0.42 11.00
C THR A 515 -14.97 0.37 12.09
N VAL A 516 -14.82 -0.25 13.26
CA VAL A 516 -14.07 0.34 14.38
C VAL A 516 -12.65 0.71 13.95
N ALA A 517 -12.07 -0.04 13.01
CA ALA A 517 -10.77 0.22 12.44
C ALA A 517 -10.77 1.56 11.68
N GLU A 518 -11.58 1.75 10.65
CA GLU A 518 -11.60 3.01 9.87
C GLU A 518 -11.88 4.22 10.77
N ILE A 519 -12.85 4.13 11.70
CA ILE A 519 -13.17 5.24 12.62
C ILE A 519 -11.95 5.59 13.50
N SER A 520 -11.28 4.59 14.06
CA SER A 520 -10.10 4.81 14.90
C SER A 520 -8.96 5.42 14.09
N HIS A 521 -8.80 4.99 12.84
CA HIS A 521 -7.78 5.52 11.94
C HIS A 521 -8.03 6.98 11.54
N LEU A 522 -9.26 7.33 11.17
CA LEU A 522 -9.65 8.73 10.88
C LEU A 522 -9.32 9.65 12.06
N LYS A 523 -9.57 9.20 13.28
CA LYS A 523 -9.24 9.95 14.50
C LYS A 523 -7.73 10.13 14.68
N ILE A 524 -6.93 9.08 14.46
CA ILE A 524 -5.47 9.17 14.54
C ILE A 524 -4.94 10.14 13.48
N ILE A 525 -5.47 10.10 12.26
CA ILE A 525 -5.06 11.02 11.21
C ILE A 525 -5.37 12.47 11.58
N ASP A 526 -6.58 12.76 12.09
CA ASP A 526 -6.93 14.09 12.58
C ASP A 526 -5.91 14.60 13.62
N GLU A 527 -5.57 13.77 14.62
CA GLU A 527 -4.59 14.10 15.66
C GLU A 527 -3.18 14.37 15.06
N VAL A 528 -2.74 13.55 14.09
CA VAL A 528 -1.45 13.73 13.41
C VAL A 528 -1.40 15.06 12.65
N VAL A 529 -2.48 15.43 11.97
CA VAL A 529 -2.55 16.64 11.14
C VAL A 529 -2.60 17.91 11.98
N GLU A 530 -3.36 17.88 13.09
CA GLU A 530 -3.34 18.93 14.09
C GLU A 530 -1.93 19.13 14.67
N GLU A 531 -1.24 18.02 14.97
CA GLU A 531 0.11 18.07 15.50
C GLU A 531 1.14 18.58 14.48
N MET A 532 1.04 18.19 13.20
CA MET A 532 1.84 18.76 12.11
C MET A 532 1.64 20.27 12.02
N SER A 533 0.39 20.74 12.11
CA SER A 533 0.06 22.18 12.06
C SER A 533 0.69 22.93 13.23
N ARG A 534 0.57 22.41 14.45
CA ARG A 534 1.21 22.96 15.66
C ARG A 534 2.74 23.06 15.50
N LEU A 535 3.37 22.02 14.97
CA LEU A 535 4.83 21.98 14.80
C LEU A 535 5.32 22.99 13.75
N VAL A 536 4.55 23.23 12.69
CA VAL A 536 4.88 24.26 11.67
C VAL A 536 4.82 25.66 12.27
N GLU A 537 3.87 25.95 13.18
CA GLU A 537 3.78 27.24 13.87
C GLU A 537 4.97 27.52 14.80
N LEU A 538 5.65 26.48 15.29
CA LEU A 538 6.83 26.60 16.15
C LEU A 538 8.13 26.87 15.39
N VAL A 539 8.12 26.80 14.05
CA VAL A 539 9.31 27.07 13.25
C VAL A 539 9.67 28.56 13.39
N PRO A 540 10.90 28.90 13.84
CA PRO A 540 11.32 30.29 13.93
C PRO A 540 11.26 30.94 12.54
N GLN A 541 10.38 31.92 12.37
CA GLN A 541 10.33 32.69 11.13
C GLN A 541 11.64 33.47 10.98
N ALA A 542 12.18 33.50 9.75
CA ALA A 542 13.31 34.37 9.46
C ALA A 542 12.88 35.82 9.78
N GLY A 543 13.44 36.37 10.85
CA GLY A 543 13.05 37.68 11.37
C GLY A 543 13.14 38.72 10.26
N ILE A 544 12.06 39.48 10.09
CA ILE A 544 12.10 40.85 9.58
C ILE A 544 12.77 41.70 10.68
N PHE A 545 14.01 41.38 11.02
CA PHE A 545 14.82 42.15 11.96
C PHE A 545 16.27 41.95 11.59
N SER A 546 16.79 42.91 10.85
CA SER A 546 18.13 43.44 11.12
C SER A 546 18.06 44.97 10.96
N PRO A 547 18.68 45.72 11.88
CA PRO A 547 18.43 47.13 12.15
C PRO A 547 18.90 48.09 11.05
#